data_AF-A0A942DGN4-F1
#
_entry.id   AF-A0A942DGN4-F1
#
_cell.length_a   1.000
_cell.length_b   1.000
_cell.length_c   1.000
_cell.angle_alpha   90.00
_cell.angle_beta   90.00
_cell.angle_gamma   90.00
#
_symmetry.space_group_name_H-M   'P 1'
#
loop_
_entity.id
_entity.type
_entity.pdbx_description
1 polymer ?
#
loop_
_entity_poly.entity_id
_entity_poly.type
_entity_poly.pdbx_seq_one_letter_code
_entity_poly.pdbx_strand_id
1 'polypeptide(L)'
;MLVIENFALRPESVICPECNTVFATPNIARMPNMTRDSKVEADLHRVLPDPIIRASFVAICPNCIYAWWFSAFASHYIIPDLVPDTPDVELSKKFAHAVLTGRKNGSHALDRSTLALNGAWCSREQHTVAGTLNTEEYYADNTRWLTLAAQELDEALRDEEWTGNRNRYMYIMGEILRQLGDFDTSLAYLNMVDRRSLLPKQLVDHQKQMAAAHQAQAVTLPPHLVEEIFLPKPVQQPTYTKYEIPPQPARQAPPQAQSNPAQGNPAQQGYPSPGNRLNGVQQNQQYEQGYINIPQILSA
;
A
#
# COMPACT_ATOMS: atom_id res chain seq x y z
N MET A 1 -14.48 -22.60 4.48
CA MET A 1 -14.37 -21.59 3.42
C MET A 1 -15.65 -20.78 3.42
N LEU A 2 -15.54 -19.46 3.60
CA LEU A 2 -16.65 -18.52 3.60
C LEU A 2 -16.67 -17.80 2.24
N VAL A 3 -17.83 -17.69 1.61
CA VAL A 3 -17.99 -17.03 0.30
C VAL A 3 -18.97 -15.88 0.46
N ILE A 4 -18.53 -14.67 0.10
CA ILE A 4 -19.32 -13.44 0.17
C ILE A 4 -19.25 -12.81 -1.22
N GLU A 5 -20.37 -12.84 -1.94
CA GLU A 5 -20.42 -12.53 -3.36
C GLU A 5 -19.34 -13.31 -4.14
N ASN A 6 -18.35 -12.63 -4.71
CA ASN A 6 -17.25 -13.24 -5.46
C ASN A 6 -15.96 -13.43 -4.64
N PHE A 7 -15.93 -12.97 -3.39
CA PHE A 7 -14.81 -13.12 -2.48
C PHE A 7 -14.86 -14.50 -1.80
N ALA A 8 -13.71 -15.13 -1.63
CA ALA A 8 -13.58 -16.37 -0.86
C ALA A 8 -12.56 -16.18 0.25
N LEU A 9 -12.97 -16.49 1.48
CA LEU A 9 -12.14 -16.48 2.68
C LEU A 9 -11.89 -17.92 3.13
N ARG A 10 -10.63 -18.23 3.48
CA ARG A 10 -10.24 -19.52 4.06
C ARG A 10 -9.41 -19.28 5.32
N PRO A 11 -9.61 -20.08 6.39
CA PRO A 11 -8.64 -20.13 7.47
C PRO A 11 -7.28 -20.58 6.94
N GLU A 12 -6.22 -19.94 7.41
CA GLU A 12 -4.84 -20.31 7.13
C GLU A 12 -4.04 -20.30 8.44
N SER A 13 -3.24 -21.34 8.65
CA SER A 13 -2.32 -21.40 9.79
C SER A 13 -1.09 -20.57 9.47
N VAL A 14 -0.72 -19.67 10.36
CA VAL A 14 0.42 -18.77 10.18
C VAL A 14 1.27 -18.71 11.45
N ILE A 15 2.53 -18.27 11.30
CA ILE A 15 3.50 -18.11 12.39
C ILE A 15 3.61 -16.62 12.74
N CYS A 16 3.42 -16.28 14.01
CA CYS A 16 3.64 -14.93 14.50
C CYS A 16 5.14 -14.57 14.46
N PRO A 17 5.54 -13.45 13.83
CA PRO A 17 6.96 -13.06 13.75
C PRO A 17 7.54 -12.59 15.10
N GLU A 18 6.70 -12.18 16.05
CA GLU A 18 7.14 -11.67 17.36
C GLU A 18 7.41 -12.82 18.35
N CYS A 19 6.52 -13.81 18.43
CA CYS A 19 6.57 -14.85 19.46
C CYS A 19 6.59 -16.28 18.94
N ASN A 20 6.61 -16.48 17.61
CA ASN A 20 6.61 -17.78 16.93
C ASN A 20 5.41 -18.69 17.21
N THR A 21 4.35 -18.20 17.87
CA THR A 21 3.10 -18.95 18.02
C THR A 21 2.49 -19.23 16.65
N VAL A 22 2.13 -20.49 16.40
CA VAL A 22 1.32 -20.89 15.25
C VAL A 22 -0.15 -20.74 15.60
N PHE A 23 -0.93 -20.07 14.75
CA PHE A 23 -2.35 -19.80 14.97
C PHE A 23 -3.11 -19.74 13.65
N ALA A 24 -4.42 -19.93 13.70
CA ALA A 24 -5.31 -19.82 12.54
C ALA A 24 -5.86 -18.41 12.41
N THR A 25 -5.90 -17.89 11.19
CA THR A 25 -6.54 -16.60 10.87
C THR A 25 -7.23 -16.67 9.51
N PRO A 26 -8.34 -15.97 9.29
CA PRO A 26 -8.93 -15.82 7.96
C PRO A 26 -7.94 -15.16 6.99
N ASN A 27 -7.86 -15.69 5.77
CA ASN A 27 -7.12 -15.14 4.64
C ASN A 27 -8.02 -15.11 3.39
N ILE A 28 -7.78 -14.17 2.49
CA ILE A 28 -8.50 -14.04 1.22
C ILE A 28 -7.93 -15.04 0.22
N ALA A 29 -8.66 -16.13 0.01
CA ALA A 29 -8.33 -17.15 -0.97
C ALA A 29 -8.64 -16.71 -2.41
N ARG A 30 -9.66 -15.87 -2.59
CA ARG A 30 -10.04 -15.33 -3.89
C ARG A 30 -10.53 -13.90 -3.73
N MET A 31 -9.89 -12.98 -4.44
CA MET A 31 -10.32 -11.60 -4.60
C MET A 31 -10.71 -11.38 -6.07
N PRO A 32 -11.95 -10.95 -6.37
CA PRO A 32 -12.33 -10.61 -7.74
C PRO A 32 -11.52 -9.41 -8.23
N ASN A 33 -11.06 -9.47 -9.49
CA ASN A 33 -10.41 -8.36 -10.17
C ASN A 33 -11.30 -7.12 -10.14
N MET A 34 -10.68 -5.93 -10.07
CA MET A 34 -11.40 -4.69 -10.28
C MET A 34 -11.95 -4.61 -11.70
N THR A 35 -13.12 -4.00 -11.81
CA THR A 35 -13.81 -3.66 -13.06
C THR A 35 -14.20 -2.18 -13.02
N ARG A 36 -14.57 -1.60 -14.16
CA ARG A 36 -15.09 -0.22 -14.22
C ARG A 36 -16.31 0.00 -13.32
N ASP A 37 -17.06 -1.04 -13.02
CA ASP A 37 -18.29 -1.00 -12.20
C ASP A 37 -18.03 -1.36 -10.73
N SER A 38 -16.76 -1.59 -10.36
CA SER A 38 -16.40 -1.77 -8.96
C SER A 38 -16.71 -0.49 -8.18
N LYS A 39 -17.35 -0.63 -7.02
CA LYS A 39 -17.61 0.50 -6.12
C LYS A 39 -16.30 0.97 -5.51
N VAL A 40 -15.92 2.21 -5.79
CA VAL A 40 -14.72 2.86 -5.29
C VAL A 40 -15.09 4.23 -4.79
N GLU A 41 -14.55 4.66 -3.66
CA GLU A 41 -14.77 6.01 -3.13
C GLU A 41 -13.62 6.96 -3.49
N ALA A 42 -13.86 8.26 -3.31
CA ALA A 42 -12.94 9.31 -3.73
C ALA A 42 -11.63 9.34 -2.95
N ASP A 43 -11.58 8.76 -1.74
CA ASP A 43 -10.35 8.45 -1.01
C ASP A 43 -9.60 7.21 -1.56
N LEU A 44 -9.97 6.78 -2.78
CA LEU A 44 -9.30 5.78 -3.61
C LEU A 44 -9.34 4.35 -3.06
N HIS A 45 -10.30 4.02 -2.19
CA HIS A 45 -10.50 2.64 -1.74
C HIS A 45 -11.66 1.97 -2.45
N ARG A 46 -11.51 0.66 -2.69
CA ARG A 46 -12.62 -0.20 -3.11
C ARG A 46 -13.54 -0.44 -1.92
N VAL A 47 -14.84 -0.19 -2.08
CA VAL A 47 -15.85 -0.54 -1.07
C VAL A 47 -16.09 -2.05 -1.13
N LEU A 48 -15.91 -2.74 0.00
CA LEU A 48 -16.12 -4.17 0.09
C LEU A 48 -17.54 -4.50 0.55
N PRO A 49 -18.10 -5.64 0.12
CA PRO A 49 -19.48 -6.01 0.44
C PRO A 49 -19.67 -6.41 1.91
N ASP A 50 -18.60 -6.79 2.60
CA ASP A 50 -18.62 -7.18 4.01
C ASP A 50 -17.30 -6.80 4.71
N PRO A 51 -17.36 -6.18 5.90
CA PRO A 51 -16.16 -5.77 6.65
C PRO A 51 -15.21 -6.92 7.00
N ILE A 52 -15.70 -8.17 7.08
CA ILE A 52 -14.84 -9.33 7.38
C ILE A 52 -13.78 -9.56 6.32
N ILE A 53 -14.08 -9.18 5.06
CA ILE A 53 -13.12 -9.27 3.96
C ILE A 53 -11.96 -8.32 4.23
N ARG A 54 -12.25 -7.04 4.53
CA ARG A 54 -11.21 -6.06 4.85
C ARG A 54 -10.40 -6.46 6.08
N ALA A 55 -11.09 -6.86 7.15
CA ALA A 55 -10.47 -7.30 8.39
C ALA A 55 -9.58 -8.54 8.24
N SER A 56 -9.72 -9.31 7.15
CA SER A 56 -8.85 -10.44 6.83
C SER A 56 -7.50 -10.02 6.23
N PHE A 57 -7.31 -8.74 5.87
CA PHE A 57 -5.98 -8.22 5.50
C PHE A 57 -5.03 -8.12 6.69
N VAL A 58 -5.55 -8.12 7.92
CA VAL A 58 -4.76 -8.04 9.17
C VAL A 58 -4.94 -9.32 9.97
N ALA A 59 -3.83 -9.90 10.43
CA ALA A 59 -3.85 -11.01 11.38
C ALA A 59 -3.43 -10.53 12.77
N ILE A 60 -3.96 -11.16 13.83
CA ILE A 60 -3.60 -10.87 15.23
C ILE A 60 -3.17 -12.16 15.89
N CYS A 61 -1.97 -12.16 16.46
CA CYS A 61 -1.49 -13.30 17.23
C CYS A 61 -2.26 -13.43 18.56
N PRO A 62 -2.85 -14.59 18.88
CA PRO A 62 -3.58 -14.79 20.13
C PRO A 62 -2.69 -14.81 21.37
N ASN A 63 -1.38 -15.02 21.23
CA ASN A 63 -0.46 -15.11 22.36
C ASN A 63 0.10 -13.74 22.78
N CYS A 64 0.55 -12.91 21.84
CA CYS A 64 1.20 -11.63 22.15
C CYS A 64 0.47 -10.39 21.61
N ILE A 65 -0.68 -10.56 20.94
CA ILE A 65 -1.48 -9.47 20.34
C ILE A 65 -0.71 -8.69 19.25
N TYR A 66 0.40 -9.24 18.76
CA TYR A 66 1.07 -8.71 17.56
C TYR A 66 0.07 -8.72 16.40
N ALA A 67 -0.17 -7.54 15.84
CA ALA A 67 -1.12 -7.35 14.75
C ALA A 67 -0.43 -6.64 13.58
N TRP A 68 -0.55 -7.17 12.37
CA TRP A 68 0.00 -6.54 11.17
C TRP A 68 -0.71 -7.06 9.92
N TRP A 69 -0.32 -6.55 8.75
CA TRP A 69 -0.71 -7.12 7.47
C TRP A 69 -0.47 -8.64 7.47
N PHE A 70 -1.41 -9.41 6.95
CA PHE A 70 -1.32 -10.87 6.84
C PHE A 70 -0.02 -11.31 6.17
N SER A 71 0.46 -10.54 5.18
CA SER A 71 1.71 -10.80 4.46
C SER A 71 2.99 -10.79 5.31
N ALA A 72 2.96 -10.26 6.54
CA ALA A 72 4.10 -10.32 7.47
C ALA A 72 4.17 -11.62 8.27
N PHE A 73 3.16 -12.49 8.15
CA PHE A 73 3.12 -13.79 8.83
C PHE A 73 3.53 -14.88 7.84
N ALA A 74 4.39 -15.80 8.27
CA ALA A 74 4.76 -16.94 7.45
C ALA A 74 3.67 -18.01 7.51
N SER A 75 3.24 -18.54 6.36
CA SER A 75 2.30 -19.67 6.32
C SER A 75 2.90 -20.92 7.00
N HIS A 76 2.07 -21.68 7.69
CA HIS A 76 2.42 -22.94 8.34
C HIS A 76 1.55 -24.09 7.80
N TYR A 77 2.11 -25.31 7.76
CA TYR A 77 1.43 -26.49 7.20
C TYR A 77 0.43 -27.17 8.14
N ILE A 78 0.28 -26.71 9.39
CA ILE A 78 -0.63 -27.35 10.36
C ILE A 78 -2.07 -27.04 9.94
N ILE A 79 -2.97 -28.00 10.12
CA ILE A 79 -4.39 -27.80 9.83
C ILE A 79 -4.93 -26.67 10.74
N PRO A 80 -5.59 -25.62 10.20
CA PRO A 80 -6.09 -24.50 10.99
C PRO A 80 -6.91 -24.91 12.22
N ASP A 81 -7.76 -25.93 12.09
CA ASP A 81 -8.61 -26.43 13.17
C ASP A 81 -7.84 -27.05 14.36
N LEU A 82 -6.51 -27.22 14.25
CA LEU A 82 -5.66 -27.79 15.29
C LEU A 82 -4.80 -26.76 16.03
N VAL A 83 -4.89 -25.49 15.68
CA VAL A 83 -4.14 -24.39 16.31
C VAL A 83 -5.10 -23.36 16.91
N PRO A 84 -4.66 -22.54 17.86
CA PRO A 84 -5.50 -21.48 18.40
C PRO A 84 -5.97 -20.52 17.29
N ASP A 85 -7.20 -20.05 17.37
CA ASP A 85 -7.70 -19.00 16.48
C ASP A 85 -7.17 -17.61 16.85
N THR A 86 -7.20 -16.68 15.89
CA THR A 86 -7.08 -15.23 16.15
C THR A 86 -8.06 -14.82 17.26
N PRO A 87 -7.69 -13.88 18.16
CA PRO A 87 -8.59 -13.44 19.22
C PRO A 87 -9.85 -12.79 18.64
N ASP A 88 -10.96 -12.92 19.36
CA ASP A 88 -12.23 -12.27 19.02
C ASP A 88 -12.12 -10.77 19.32
N VAL A 89 -11.96 -9.99 18.25
CA VAL A 89 -11.80 -8.54 18.27
C VAL A 89 -12.69 -7.99 17.18
N GLU A 90 -13.34 -6.86 17.48
CA GLU A 90 -14.11 -6.12 16.49
C GLU A 90 -13.29 -5.86 15.22
N LEU A 91 -13.92 -6.07 14.06
CA LEU A 91 -13.24 -6.13 12.76
C LEU A 91 -12.38 -4.89 12.47
N SER A 92 -12.91 -3.68 12.64
CA SER A 92 -12.15 -2.44 12.47
C SER A 92 -11.03 -2.28 13.51
N LYS A 93 -11.26 -2.68 14.77
CA LYS A 93 -10.25 -2.59 15.85
C LYS A 93 -9.00 -3.42 15.60
N LYS A 94 -9.05 -4.44 14.72
CA LYS A 94 -7.84 -5.15 14.29
C LYS A 94 -6.79 -4.21 13.69
N PHE A 95 -7.23 -3.21 12.94
CA PHE A 95 -6.35 -2.20 12.36
C PHE A 95 -5.72 -1.30 13.42
N ALA A 96 -6.41 -1.03 14.54
CA ALA A 96 -5.88 -0.20 15.62
C ALA A 96 -4.74 -0.92 16.35
N HIS A 97 -4.92 -2.23 16.60
CA HIS A 97 -3.83 -3.08 17.10
C HIS A 97 -2.64 -3.10 16.13
N ALA A 98 -2.89 -3.09 14.82
CA ALA A 98 -1.83 -3.04 13.84
C ALA A 98 -1.09 -1.70 13.82
N VAL A 99 -1.80 -0.56 13.93
CA VAL A 99 -1.18 0.75 14.10
C VAL A 99 -0.31 0.79 15.36
N LEU A 100 -0.81 0.29 16.50
CA LEU A 100 -0.04 0.21 17.75
C LEU A 100 1.21 -0.66 17.63
N THR A 101 1.10 -1.80 16.96
CA THR A 101 2.24 -2.68 16.67
C THR A 101 3.27 -1.96 15.80
N GLY A 102 2.83 -1.24 14.77
CA GLY A 102 3.70 -0.43 13.92
C GLY A 102 4.43 0.67 14.68
N ARG A 103 3.74 1.39 15.58
CA ARG A 103 4.37 2.39 16.45
C ARG A 103 5.43 1.75 17.36
N LYS A 104 5.11 0.61 18.00
CA LYS A 104 6.05 -0.12 18.87
C LYS A 104 7.32 -0.56 18.12
N ASN A 105 7.17 -0.96 16.86
CA ASN A 105 8.26 -1.52 16.07
C ASN A 105 8.96 -0.50 15.17
N GLY A 106 8.58 0.78 15.24
CA GLY A 106 9.17 1.83 14.41
C GLY A 106 8.87 1.70 12.92
N SER A 107 7.76 1.07 12.54
CA SER A 107 7.30 1.03 11.14
C SER A 107 7.05 2.44 10.62
N HIS A 108 7.28 2.69 9.34
CA HIS A 108 7.12 4.01 8.75
C HIS A 108 5.67 4.52 8.90
N ALA A 109 5.50 5.82 9.14
CA ALA A 109 4.20 6.44 9.40
C ALA A 109 3.18 6.23 8.26
N LEU A 110 3.66 6.12 7.02
CA LEU A 110 2.82 5.80 5.86
C LEU A 110 2.11 4.44 5.98
N ASP A 111 2.81 3.41 6.45
CA ASP A 111 2.21 2.08 6.63
C ASP A 111 1.13 2.13 7.72
N ARG A 112 1.41 2.86 8.79
CA ARG A 112 0.48 3.09 9.90
C ARG A 112 -0.75 3.89 9.45
N SER A 113 -0.56 4.91 8.62
CA SER A 113 -1.67 5.69 8.03
C SER A 113 -2.56 4.82 7.14
N THR A 114 -1.97 3.90 6.38
CA THR A 114 -2.69 2.99 5.49
C THR A 114 -3.49 1.96 6.29
N LEU A 115 -2.94 1.46 7.40
CA LEU A 115 -3.66 0.64 8.37
C LEU A 115 -4.83 1.42 9.00
N ALA A 116 -4.61 2.66 9.43
CA ALA A 116 -5.67 3.51 10.00
C ALA A 116 -6.80 3.79 9.00
N LEU A 117 -6.48 4.08 7.74
CA LEU A 117 -7.45 4.24 6.66
C LEU A 117 -8.28 2.97 6.43
N ASN A 118 -7.64 1.80 6.40
CA ASN A 118 -8.38 0.54 6.29
C ASN A 118 -9.26 0.27 7.51
N GLY A 119 -8.86 0.71 8.71
CA GLY A 119 -9.71 0.73 9.89
C GLY A 119 -10.96 1.60 9.71
N ALA A 120 -10.79 2.81 9.14
CA ALA A 120 -11.89 3.72 8.80
C ALA A 120 -12.89 3.08 7.83
N TRP A 121 -12.38 2.49 6.74
CA TRP A 121 -13.20 1.83 5.72
C TRP A 121 -13.90 0.58 6.28
N CYS A 122 -13.20 -0.20 7.10
CA CYS A 122 -13.79 -1.38 7.75
C CYS A 122 -14.93 -0.98 8.69
N SER A 123 -14.74 0.07 9.49
CA SER A 123 -15.80 0.62 10.36
C SER A 123 -17.00 1.11 9.53
N ARG A 124 -16.76 1.83 8.44
CA ARG A 124 -17.83 2.27 7.51
C ARG A 124 -18.60 1.08 6.93
N GLU A 125 -17.92 0.02 6.52
CA GLU A 125 -18.52 -1.21 6.03
C GLU A 125 -19.35 -1.91 7.12
N GLN A 126 -18.86 -1.96 8.36
CA GLN A 126 -19.63 -2.48 9.51
C GLN A 126 -20.93 -1.69 9.72
N HIS A 127 -20.87 -0.36 9.74
CA HIS A 127 -22.07 0.48 9.87
C HIS A 127 -23.02 0.36 8.68
N THR A 128 -22.49 0.14 7.48
CA THR A 128 -23.29 -0.11 6.28
C THR A 128 -24.10 -1.40 6.42
N VAL A 129 -23.44 -2.51 6.78
CA VAL A 129 -24.09 -3.81 6.96
C VAL A 129 -25.07 -3.79 8.14
N ALA A 130 -24.74 -3.08 9.21
CA ALA A 130 -25.60 -2.93 10.38
C ALA A 130 -26.79 -1.97 10.16
N GLY A 131 -26.84 -1.23 9.05
CA GLY A 131 -27.86 -0.21 8.81
C GLY A 131 -27.76 1.01 9.74
N THR A 132 -26.58 1.26 10.30
CA THR A 132 -26.29 2.35 11.24
C THR A 132 -25.46 3.47 10.61
N LEU A 133 -25.42 3.55 9.28
CA LEU A 133 -24.89 4.73 8.60
C LEU A 133 -25.69 5.99 9.00
N ASN A 134 -24.98 7.11 9.16
CA ASN A 134 -25.52 8.41 9.58
C ASN A 134 -26.05 8.47 11.03
N THR A 135 -25.75 7.48 11.87
CA THR A 135 -25.98 7.59 13.32
C THR A 135 -24.87 8.39 13.99
N GLU A 136 -25.13 8.89 15.19
CA GLU A 136 -24.10 9.55 16.03
C GLU A 136 -22.90 8.62 16.30
N GLU A 137 -23.17 7.32 16.49
CA GLU A 137 -22.14 6.29 16.66
C GLU A 137 -21.22 6.20 15.45
N TYR A 138 -21.79 6.13 14.24
CA TYR A 138 -21.01 6.13 12.98
C TYR A 138 -20.14 7.38 12.87
N TYR A 139 -20.69 8.57 13.14
CA TYR A 139 -19.91 9.81 13.06
C TYR A 139 -18.78 9.84 14.08
N ALA A 140 -19.01 9.37 15.31
CA ALA A 140 -17.99 9.29 16.35
C ALA A 140 -16.86 8.31 15.98
N ASP A 141 -17.20 7.14 15.44
CA ASP A 141 -16.21 6.14 15.00
C ASP A 141 -15.44 6.60 13.76
N ASN A 142 -16.13 7.12 12.73
CA ASN A 142 -15.51 7.65 11.52
C ASN A 142 -14.56 8.81 11.84
N THR A 143 -14.96 9.73 12.74
CA THR A 143 -14.10 10.83 13.18
C THR A 143 -12.84 10.33 13.88
N ARG A 144 -12.97 9.35 14.79
CA ARG A 144 -11.82 8.75 15.49
C ARG A 144 -10.83 8.12 14.52
N TRP A 145 -11.33 7.33 13.56
CA TRP A 145 -10.48 6.67 12.57
C TRP A 145 -9.80 7.63 11.60
N LEU A 146 -10.54 8.59 11.05
CA LEU A 146 -9.99 9.58 10.14
C LEU A 146 -8.99 10.50 10.84
N THR A 147 -9.21 10.84 12.10
CA THR A 147 -8.24 11.60 12.90
C THR A 147 -6.94 10.82 13.08
N LEU A 148 -7.02 9.53 13.41
CA LEU A 148 -5.83 8.68 13.50
C LEU A 148 -5.09 8.58 12.17
N ALA A 149 -5.82 8.38 11.06
CA ALA A 149 -5.23 8.34 9.72
C ALA A 149 -4.55 9.66 9.34
N ALA A 150 -5.18 10.80 9.63
CA ALA A 150 -4.61 12.12 9.38
C ALA A 150 -3.30 12.34 10.15
N GLN A 151 -3.25 11.94 11.43
CA GLN A 151 -2.04 12.07 12.26
C GLN A 151 -0.86 11.27 11.70
N GLU A 152 -1.10 9.99 11.37
CA GLU A 152 -0.06 9.13 10.80
C GLU A 152 0.38 9.60 9.40
N LEU A 153 -0.56 10.10 8.60
CA LEU A 153 -0.26 10.57 7.25
C LEU A 153 0.49 11.91 7.25
N ASP A 154 0.13 12.83 8.15
CA ASP A 154 0.86 14.10 8.34
C ASP A 154 2.31 13.85 8.76
N GLU A 155 2.55 12.91 9.68
CA GLU A 155 3.91 12.49 10.05
C GLU A 155 4.66 11.94 8.82
N ALA A 156 4.03 11.08 8.02
CA ALA A 156 4.63 10.52 6.81
C ALA A 156 4.93 11.58 5.73
N LEU A 157 4.09 12.61 5.59
CA LEU A 157 4.27 13.68 4.61
C LEU A 157 5.39 14.66 5.00
N ARG A 158 5.71 14.74 6.30
CA ARG A 158 6.82 15.56 6.84
C ARG A 158 8.18 14.86 6.80
N ASP A 159 8.22 13.54 6.74
CA ASP A 159 9.45 12.80 6.46
C ASP A 159 9.97 13.23 5.08
N GLU A 160 11.16 13.85 4.98
CA GLU A 160 11.77 14.30 3.72
C GLU A 160 12.50 13.19 2.97
N GLU A 161 12.89 12.11 3.66
CA GLU A 161 13.61 10.97 3.09
C GLU A 161 12.68 10.05 2.30
N TRP A 162 11.37 10.11 2.56
CA TRP A 162 10.39 9.33 1.82
C TRP A 162 10.30 9.72 0.33
N THR A 163 10.57 8.76 -0.56
CA THR A 163 10.62 8.95 -2.03
C THR A 163 9.35 8.49 -2.78
N GLY A 164 8.24 8.28 -2.07
CA GLY A 164 6.98 7.83 -2.68
C GLY A 164 6.21 8.94 -3.43
N ASN A 165 5.02 8.59 -3.94
CA ASN A 165 4.16 9.55 -4.63
C ASN A 165 3.46 10.50 -3.64
N ARG A 166 4.21 11.47 -3.09
CA ARG A 166 3.72 12.48 -2.16
C ARG A 166 2.45 13.15 -2.65
N ASN A 167 2.39 13.54 -3.92
CA ASN A 167 1.23 14.23 -4.50
C ASN A 167 -0.06 13.41 -4.38
N ARG A 168 0.00 12.08 -4.56
CA ARG A 168 -1.15 11.20 -4.35
C ARG A 168 -1.58 11.15 -2.89
N TYR A 169 -0.62 11.17 -1.96
CA TYR A 169 -0.92 11.17 -0.53
C TYR A 169 -1.35 12.54 0.02
N MET A 170 -0.91 13.65 -0.60
CA MET A 170 -1.48 14.98 -0.37
C MET A 170 -2.96 15.00 -0.75
N TYR A 171 -3.34 14.35 -1.85
CA TYR A 171 -4.74 14.17 -2.23
C TYR A 171 -5.52 13.39 -1.16
N ILE A 172 -4.98 12.25 -0.70
CA ILE A 172 -5.61 11.45 0.36
C ILE A 172 -5.76 12.25 1.67
N MET A 173 -4.73 13.01 2.06
CA MET A 173 -4.79 13.90 3.22
C MET A 173 -5.89 14.96 3.07
N GLY A 174 -5.99 15.57 1.88
CA GLY A 174 -7.08 16.49 1.54
C GLY A 174 -8.46 15.85 1.70
N GLU A 175 -8.65 14.62 1.23
CA GLU A 175 -9.91 13.89 1.37
C GLU A 175 -10.24 13.51 2.82
N ILE A 176 -9.25 13.11 3.61
CA ILE A 176 -9.44 12.83 5.04
C ILE A 176 -9.93 14.09 5.76
N LEU A 177 -9.24 15.22 5.54
CA LEU A 177 -9.58 16.50 6.17
C LEU A 177 -10.94 17.02 5.73
N ARG A 178 -11.32 16.82 4.46
CA ARG A 178 -12.65 17.15 3.96
C ARG A 178 -13.73 16.37 4.70
N GLN A 179 -13.53 15.07 4.88
CA GLN A 179 -14.47 14.21 5.60
C GLN A 179 -14.53 14.50 7.11
N LEU A 180 -13.46 15.04 7.68
CA LEU A 180 -13.41 15.55 9.06
C LEU A 180 -14.05 16.94 9.21
N GLY A 181 -14.36 17.63 8.12
CA GLY A 181 -14.91 18.99 8.13
C GLY A 181 -13.87 20.12 8.23
N ASP A 182 -12.58 19.81 8.15
CA ASP A 182 -11.50 20.80 8.05
C ASP A 182 -11.28 21.20 6.58
N PHE A 183 -12.24 21.95 6.05
CA PHE A 183 -12.34 22.25 4.63
C PHE A 183 -11.23 23.18 4.11
N ASP A 184 -10.79 24.14 4.93
CA ASP A 184 -9.71 25.07 4.54
C ASP A 184 -8.37 24.34 4.41
N THR A 185 -8.04 23.50 5.39
CA THR A 185 -6.82 22.70 5.35
C THR A 185 -6.89 21.64 4.25
N SER A 186 -8.07 21.03 4.05
CA SER A 186 -8.34 20.13 2.93
C SER A 186 -8.02 20.80 1.58
N LEU A 187 -8.54 22.01 1.35
CA LEU A 187 -8.27 22.77 0.13
C LEU A 187 -6.79 23.09 -0.06
N ALA A 188 -6.07 23.42 1.03
CA ALA A 188 -4.64 23.66 0.97
C ALA A 188 -3.89 22.41 0.44
N TYR A 189 -4.18 21.22 1.00
CA TYR A 189 -3.60 19.96 0.53
C TYR A 189 -3.99 19.62 -0.91
N LEU A 190 -5.27 19.74 -1.27
CA LEU A 190 -5.75 19.49 -2.64
C LEU A 190 -5.11 20.45 -3.66
N ASN A 191 -4.78 21.67 -3.27
CA ASN A 191 -4.09 22.64 -4.13
C ASN A 191 -2.61 22.31 -4.38
N MET A 192 -1.98 21.50 -3.54
CA MET A 192 -0.61 21.01 -3.75
C MET A 192 -0.55 19.83 -4.73
N VAL A 193 -1.69 19.20 -5.04
CA VAL A 193 -1.76 18.02 -5.93
C VAL A 193 -1.51 18.43 -7.38
N ASP A 194 -0.38 18.01 -7.93
CA ASP A 194 -0.02 18.22 -9.33
C ASP A 194 -0.16 16.93 -10.19
N ARG A 195 0.29 17.00 -11.45
CA ARG A 195 0.24 15.88 -12.41
C ARG A 195 1.04 14.65 -11.98
N ARG A 196 1.99 14.78 -11.05
CA ARG A 196 2.81 13.66 -10.54
C ARG A 196 2.00 12.72 -9.64
N SER A 197 0.83 13.16 -9.16
CA SER A 197 -0.11 12.30 -8.44
C SER A 197 -0.59 11.10 -9.27
N LEU A 198 -0.51 11.19 -10.60
CA LEU A 198 -1.11 10.24 -11.54
C LEU A 198 -2.64 10.10 -11.34
N LEU A 199 -3.28 11.13 -10.75
CA LEU A 199 -4.72 11.20 -10.59
C LEU A 199 -5.35 12.04 -11.71
N PRO A 200 -6.55 11.67 -12.19
CA PRO A 200 -7.28 12.47 -13.16
C PRO A 200 -7.56 13.87 -12.61
N LYS A 201 -7.29 14.91 -13.42
CA LYS A 201 -7.58 16.31 -13.03
C LYS A 201 -9.03 16.50 -12.62
N GLN A 202 -9.96 15.82 -13.31
CA GLN A 202 -11.38 15.86 -13.00
C GLN A 202 -11.67 15.43 -11.55
N LEU A 203 -10.98 14.41 -11.04
CA LEU A 203 -11.16 13.95 -9.66
C LEU A 203 -10.72 15.02 -8.66
N VAL A 204 -9.50 15.55 -8.84
CA VAL A 204 -8.93 16.55 -7.94
C VAL A 204 -9.78 17.83 -7.93
N ASP A 205 -10.20 18.31 -9.11
CA ASP A 205 -11.04 19.51 -9.23
C ASP A 205 -12.42 19.30 -8.59
N HIS A 206 -13.01 18.10 -8.75
CA HIS A 206 -14.28 17.77 -8.10
C HIS A 206 -14.15 17.81 -6.56
N GLN A 207 -13.10 17.22 -5.99
CA GLN A 207 -12.91 17.24 -4.54
C GLN A 207 -12.62 18.63 -3.99
N LYS A 208 -11.95 19.50 -4.75
CA LYS A 208 -11.83 20.92 -4.41
C LYS A 208 -13.19 21.61 -4.35
N GLN A 209 -14.08 21.32 -5.30
CA GLN A 209 -15.44 21.86 -5.29
C GLN A 209 -16.23 21.37 -4.07
N MET A 210 -16.12 20.09 -3.73
CA MET A 210 -16.76 19.50 -2.54
C MET A 210 -16.27 20.18 -1.26
N ALA A 211 -14.95 20.37 -1.10
CA ALA A 211 -14.37 21.05 0.04
C ALA A 211 -14.80 22.52 0.12
N ALA A 212 -14.77 23.26 -0.99
CA ALA A 212 -15.23 24.65 -1.06
C ALA A 212 -16.75 24.80 -0.78
N ALA A 213 -17.53 23.76 -1.04
CA ALA A 213 -18.96 23.71 -0.72
C ALA A 213 -19.25 23.20 0.72
N HIS A 214 -18.22 22.98 1.54
CA HIS A 214 -18.32 22.43 2.91
C HIS A 214 -19.05 21.08 2.97
N GLN A 215 -18.82 20.22 1.99
CA GLN A 215 -19.43 18.90 1.91
C GLN A 215 -18.48 17.82 2.42
N ALA A 216 -18.81 17.20 3.57
CA ALA A 216 -17.98 16.20 4.23
C ALA A 216 -18.34 14.75 3.84
N GLN A 217 -19.44 14.52 3.13
CA GLN A 217 -19.86 13.16 2.80
C GLN A 217 -18.84 12.44 1.92
N ALA A 218 -18.72 11.12 2.09
CA ALA A 218 -17.95 10.27 1.20
C ALA A 218 -18.55 10.32 -0.21
N VAL A 219 -17.69 10.27 -1.23
CA VAL A 219 -18.10 10.36 -2.64
C VAL A 219 -17.73 9.07 -3.35
N THR A 220 -18.69 8.42 -3.98
CA THR A 220 -18.43 7.29 -4.87
C THR A 220 -17.92 7.77 -6.22
N LEU A 221 -16.86 7.16 -6.72
CA LEU A 221 -16.32 7.46 -8.05
C LEU A 221 -17.25 6.97 -9.16
N PRO A 222 -17.45 7.76 -10.22
CA PRO A 222 -18.13 7.30 -11.41
C PRO A 222 -17.27 6.25 -12.17
N PRO A 223 -17.88 5.33 -12.93
CA PRO A 223 -17.17 4.22 -13.58
C PRO A 223 -15.98 4.60 -14.47
N HIS A 224 -16.05 5.75 -15.15
CA HIS A 224 -14.95 6.19 -16.02
C HIS A 224 -13.71 6.62 -15.24
N LEU A 225 -13.86 7.17 -14.03
CA LEU A 225 -12.73 7.48 -13.15
C LEU A 225 -12.16 6.22 -12.51
N VAL A 226 -12.99 5.22 -12.22
CA VAL A 226 -12.51 3.90 -11.77
C VAL A 226 -11.63 3.25 -12.84
N GLU A 227 -12.10 3.24 -14.10
CA GLU A 227 -11.32 2.73 -15.23
C GLU A 227 -9.99 3.49 -15.39
N GLU A 228 -10.01 4.83 -15.37
CA GLU A 228 -8.81 5.65 -15.56
C GLU A 228 -7.75 5.44 -14.46
N ILE A 229 -8.18 5.27 -13.20
CA ILE A 229 -7.25 5.18 -12.05
C ILE A 229 -6.75 3.76 -11.83
N PHE A 230 -7.62 2.75 -11.95
CA PHE A 230 -7.33 1.38 -11.51
C PHE A 230 -7.19 0.39 -12.66
N LEU A 231 -7.62 0.75 -13.87
CA LEU A 231 -7.50 -0.09 -15.08
C LEU A 231 -6.69 0.64 -16.16
N PRO A 232 -5.44 1.05 -15.86
CA PRO A 232 -4.65 1.82 -16.81
C PRO A 232 -4.50 1.04 -18.11
N LYS A 233 -4.90 1.66 -19.21
CA LYS A 233 -4.75 1.06 -20.54
C LYS A 233 -3.27 0.81 -20.78
N PRO A 234 -2.90 -0.32 -21.40
CA PRO A 234 -1.52 -0.55 -21.82
C PRO A 234 -1.08 0.68 -22.61
N VAL A 235 -0.01 1.33 -22.17
CA VAL A 235 0.60 2.41 -22.94
C VAL A 235 0.94 1.79 -24.29
N GLN A 236 0.23 2.17 -25.34
CA GLN A 236 0.56 1.73 -26.69
C GLN A 236 2.00 2.20 -26.91
N GLN A 237 2.94 1.26 -26.89
CA GLN A 237 4.32 1.59 -27.24
C GLN A 237 4.27 2.21 -28.63
N PRO A 238 4.87 3.39 -28.84
CA PRO A 238 4.91 3.96 -30.17
C PRO A 238 5.49 2.89 -31.10
N THR A 239 4.72 2.52 -32.12
CA THR A 239 5.19 1.61 -33.16
C THR A 239 6.36 2.31 -33.82
N TYR A 240 7.57 1.98 -33.39
CA TYR A 240 8.77 2.40 -34.10
C TYR A 240 8.72 1.70 -35.46
N THR A 241 8.30 2.44 -36.49
CA THR A 241 8.55 2.06 -37.87
C THR A 241 10.05 1.81 -37.95
N LYS A 242 10.44 0.55 -38.16
CA LYS A 242 11.83 0.15 -38.32
C LYS A 242 12.34 0.89 -39.55
N TYR A 243 12.99 2.04 -39.34
CA TYR A 243 13.73 2.70 -40.41
C TYR A 243 14.83 1.71 -40.79
N GLU A 244 14.69 1.09 -41.97
CA GLU A 244 15.78 0.35 -42.58
C GLU A 244 16.94 1.33 -42.72
N ILE A 245 17.95 1.15 -41.87
CA ILE A 245 19.20 1.88 -41.98
C ILE A 245 19.76 1.51 -43.36
N PRO A 246 19.91 2.47 -44.29
CA PRO A 246 20.51 2.19 -45.58
C PRO A 246 21.87 1.53 -45.35
N PRO A 247 22.22 0.47 -46.11
CA PRO A 247 23.48 -0.23 -45.93
C PRO A 247 24.63 0.78 -45.91
N GLN A 248 25.39 0.79 -44.82
CA GLN A 248 26.53 1.68 -44.72
C GLN A 248 27.51 1.37 -45.87
N PRO A 249 28.02 2.38 -46.58
CA PRO A 249 29.07 2.17 -47.56
C PRO A 249 30.26 1.50 -46.87
N ALA A 250 30.80 0.47 -47.52
CA ALA A 250 31.87 -0.37 -47.00
C ALA A 250 33.01 0.50 -46.45
N ARG A 251 33.25 0.43 -45.14
CA ARG A 251 34.42 1.05 -44.52
C ARG A 251 35.66 0.41 -45.13
N GLN A 252 36.50 1.22 -45.77
CA GLN A 252 37.84 0.81 -46.18
C GLN A 252 38.61 0.37 -44.93
N ALA A 253 39.28 -0.78 -45.05
CA ALA A 253 40.05 -1.36 -43.97
C ALA A 253 41.15 -0.37 -43.51
N PRO A 254 41.28 -0.12 -42.20
CA PRO A 254 42.39 0.69 -41.71
C PRO A 254 43.73 0.00 -41.99
N PRO A 255 44.78 0.76 -42.33
CA PRO A 255 46.12 0.20 -42.54
C PRO A 255 46.64 -0.43 -41.25
N GLN A 256 47.22 -1.62 -41.39
CA GLN A 256 47.82 -2.39 -40.30
C GLN A 256 48.99 -1.60 -39.69
N ALA A 257 48.79 -1.12 -38.46
CA ALA A 257 49.86 -0.55 -37.65
C ALA A 257 50.73 -1.69 -37.11
N GLN A 258 52.04 -1.63 -37.42
CA GLN A 258 53.06 -2.54 -36.93
C GLN A 258 53.16 -2.48 -35.40
N SER A 259 53.16 -3.65 -34.78
CA SER A 259 53.39 -3.86 -33.36
C SER A 259 54.85 -3.60 -32.99
N ASN A 260 55.08 -2.67 -32.06
CA ASN A 260 56.32 -2.59 -31.31
C ASN A 260 56.19 -3.40 -30.02
N PRO A 261 57.16 -4.29 -29.69
CA PRO A 261 57.18 -4.98 -28.43
C PRO A 261 57.92 -4.17 -27.36
N ALA A 262 57.48 -4.38 -26.12
CA ALA A 262 58.28 -4.47 -24.90
C ALA A 262 58.15 -3.34 -23.85
N GLN A 263 58.23 -3.85 -22.61
CA GLN A 263 58.58 -3.19 -21.33
C GLN A 263 57.45 -2.41 -20.64
N GLY A 264 57.10 -2.65 -19.38
CA GLY A 264 57.62 -3.55 -18.37
C GLY A 264 56.73 -3.51 -17.12
N ASN A 265 56.62 -4.64 -16.42
CA ASN A 265 56.03 -4.73 -15.08
C ASN A 265 56.97 -4.09 -14.05
N PRO A 266 56.41 -3.49 -12.99
CA PRO A 266 56.85 -3.97 -11.68
C PRO A 266 55.75 -4.07 -10.61
N ALA A 267 55.99 -5.06 -9.73
CA ALA A 267 55.76 -5.06 -8.29
C ALA A 267 54.32 -5.10 -7.76
N GLN A 268 53.87 -6.33 -7.52
CA GLN A 268 52.94 -6.68 -6.43
C GLN A 268 53.61 -6.37 -5.08
N GLN A 269 52.97 -5.50 -4.28
CA GLN A 269 53.21 -5.41 -2.85
C GLN A 269 51.98 -5.93 -2.12
N GLY A 270 52.22 -6.93 -1.26
CA GLY A 270 51.22 -7.59 -0.45
C GLY A 270 50.68 -6.70 0.66
N TYR A 271 49.40 -6.91 0.96
CA TYR A 271 48.77 -6.42 2.18
C TYR A 271 48.31 -7.60 3.05
N PRO A 272 48.36 -7.45 4.38
CA PRO A 272 48.14 -8.53 5.33
C PRO A 272 46.66 -8.86 5.50
N SER A 273 46.36 -10.15 5.69
CA SER A 273 45.08 -10.62 6.23
C SER A 273 44.92 -10.19 7.70
N PRO A 274 43.70 -9.82 8.09
CA PRO A 274 43.25 -10.00 9.46
C PRO A 274 41.99 -10.89 9.53
N GLY A 275 42.13 -11.97 10.30
CA GLY A 275 41.24 -12.26 11.42
C GLY A 275 39.80 -12.67 11.12
N ASN A 276 39.57 -13.99 11.22
CA ASN A 276 38.29 -14.58 11.60
C ASN A 276 37.70 -13.89 12.85
N ARG A 277 36.49 -13.31 12.73
CA ARG A 277 35.56 -13.10 13.84
C ARG A 277 34.12 -13.35 13.38
N LEU A 278 33.57 -14.44 13.94
CA LEU A 278 32.21 -14.65 14.45
C LEU A 278 31.04 -13.95 13.76
N ASN A 279 30.15 -14.80 13.23
CA ASN A 279 28.77 -14.56 12.81
C ASN A 279 28.04 -13.50 13.65
N GLY A 280 28.02 -12.27 13.14
CA GLY A 280 26.96 -11.30 13.41
C GLY A 280 25.96 -11.40 12.26
N VAL A 281 24.70 -11.69 12.58
CA VAL A 281 23.58 -11.60 11.64
C VAL A 281 23.53 -10.16 11.12
N GLN A 282 24.08 -9.94 9.93
CA GLN A 282 23.87 -8.69 9.21
C GLN A 282 22.39 -8.62 8.84
N GLN A 283 21.68 -7.68 9.46
CA GLN A 283 20.45 -7.11 8.91
C GLN A 283 20.80 -6.40 7.60
N ASN A 284 20.98 -7.18 6.52
CA ASN A 284 20.86 -6.70 5.16
C ASN A 284 19.36 -6.57 4.86
N GLN A 285 18.75 -5.52 5.38
CA GLN A 285 17.54 -4.97 4.79
C GLN A 285 17.96 -4.13 3.57
N GLN A 286 18.35 -4.81 2.49
CA GLN A 286 18.20 -4.25 1.16
C GLN A 286 16.69 -4.13 0.90
N TYR A 287 16.13 -2.97 1.23
CA TYR A 287 14.81 -2.52 0.75
C TYR A 287 14.90 -2.18 -0.75
N GLU A 288 15.40 -3.12 -1.55
CA GLU A 288 15.30 -3.05 -3.00
C GLU A 288 14.04 -3.82 -3.42
N GLN A 289 13.05 -3.06 -3.91
CA GLN A 289 11.95 -3.51 -4.76
C GLN A 289 10.81 -4.32 -4.10
N GLY A 290 10.62 -4.19 -2.79
CA GLY A 290 9.37 -4.56 -2.13
C GLY A 290 8.36 -3.41 -2.16
N TYR A 291 7.96 -2.91 -3.34
CA TYR A 291 6.73 -2.14 -3.42
C TYR A 291 5.62 -3.09 -2.98
N ILE A 292 5.15 -2.97 -1.73
CA ILE A 292 3.75 -3.22 -1.48
C ILE A 292 3.07 -2.32 -2.50
N ASN A 293 2.51 -2.96 -3.52
CA ASN A 293 1.85 -2.28 -4.61
C ASN A 293 0.68 -1.57 -3.93
N ILE A 294 0.87 -0.31 -3.54
CA ILE A 294 -0.16 0.58 -3.01
C ILE A 294 -1.39 0.54 -3.94
N PRO A 295 -1.24 0.40 -5.28
CA PRO A 295 -2.35 0.01 -6.14
C PRO A 295 -3.10 -1.21 -5.64
N GLN A 296 -2.45 -2.33 -5.31
CA GLN A 296 -3.13 -3.54 -4.82
C GLN A 296 -3.87 -3.34 -3.50
N ILE A 297 -3.33 -2.61 -2.52
CA ILE A 297 -4.02 -2.40 -1.22
C ILE A 297 -5.10 -1.31 -1.29
N LEU A 298 -4.93 -0.28 -2.11
CA LEU A 298 -6.00 0.69 -2.39
C LEU A 298 -7.06 0.12 -3.35
N SER A 299 -6.70 -0.85 -4.19
CA SER A 299 -7.60 -1.58 -5.11
C SER A 299 -8.28 -2.81 -4.49
N ALA A 300 -7.84 -3.22 -3.29
CA ALA A 300 -8.38 -4.35 -2.56
C ALA A 300 -9.48 -3.88 -1.60
#